data_AF-A0A6N6VY48-F1
#
_entry.id   AF-A0A6N6VY48-F1
#
_cell.length_a   1.000
_cell.length_b   1.000
_cell.length_c   1.000
_cell.angle_alpha   90.00
_cell.angle_beta   90.00
_cell.angle_gamma   90.00
#
_symmetry.space_group_name_H-M   'P 1'
#
loop_
_entity.id
_entity.type
_entity.pdbx_description
1 polymer ?
#
loop_
_entity_poly.entity_id
_entity_poly.type
_entity_poly.pdbx_seq_one_letter_code
_entity_poly.pdbx_strand_id
1 'polypeptide(L)'
;MFDKNDFKEKFRCWSEMNVDATLDEAKSFCDILIPFEYKESYSWLEEQSLAWFIWKKDMKEKQLVNLANSEHEIESFETDRNIM
;
A
#
# COMPACT_ATOMS: atom_id res chain seq x y z
N MET A 1 5.66 20.53 19.16
CA MET A 1 5.68 19.08 19.46
C MET A 1 5.14 18.37 18.23
N PHE A 2 5.91 17.45 17.65
CA PHE A 2 5.49 16.68 16.49
C PHE A 2 4.35 15.72 16.88
N ASP A 3 3.23 15.78 16.14
CA ASP A 3 2.07 14.91 16.38
C ASP A 3 2.15 13.65 15.49
N LYS A 4 2.39 12.52 16.15
CA LYS A 4 2.53 11.22 15.49
C LYS A 4 1.20 10.72 14.90
N ASN A 5 0.07 11.12 15.49
CA ASN A 5 -1.24 10.68 15.04
C ASN A 5 -1.65 11.43 13.78
N ASP A 6 -1.46 12.75 13.75
CA ASP A 6 -1.67 13.57 12.56
C ASP A 6 -0.79 13.10 11.38
N PHE A 7 0.49 12.79 11.65
CA PHE A 7 1.37 12.18 10.65
C PHE A 7 0.79 10.87 10.09
N LYS A 8 0.37 9.93 10.95
CA LYS A 8 -0.15 8.63 10.54
C LYS A 8 -1.44 8.76 9.73
N GLU A 9 -2.33 9.66 10.14
CA GLU A 9 -3.59 9.92 9.44
C GLU A 9 -3.32 10.49 8.05
N LYS A 10 -2.48 11.51 7.93
CA LYS A 10 -2.08 12.10 6.65
C LYS A 10 -1.40 11.08 5.75
N PHE A 11 -0.47 10.29 6.27
CA PHE A 11 0.21 9.23 5.52
C PHE A 11 -0.78 8.16 5.04
N ARG A 12 -1.71 7.74 5.90
CA ARG A 12 -2.76 6.77 5.53
C ARG A 12 -3.64 7.31 4.41
N CYS A 13 -4.21 8.50 4.59
CA CYS A 13 -5.07 9.14 3.59
C CYS A 13 -4.34 9.33 2.26
N TRP A 14 -3.11 9.82 2.29
CA TRP A 14 -2.30 9.97 1.08
C TRP A 14 -2.07 8.63 0.37
N SER A 15 -1.76 7.55 1.10
CA SER A 15 -1.58 6.21 0.51
C SER A 15 -2.85 5.61 -0.09
N GLU A 16 -4.03 6.06 0.36
CA GLU A 16 -5.33 5.62 -0.16
C GLU A 16 -5.69 6.39 -1.43
N MET A 17 -5.34 7.67 -1.50
CA MET A 17 -5.57 8.51 -2.68
C MET A 17 -4.55 8.27 -3.80
N ASN A 18 -3.34 7.82 -3.47
CA ASN A 18 -2.25 7.59 -4.42
C ASN A 18 -1.90 6.10 -4.48
N VAL A 19 -2.81 5.28 -5.02
CA VAL A 19 -2.66 3.82 -5.06
C VAL A 19 -1.43 3.38 -5.85
N ASP A 20 -1.12 4.12 -6.92
CA ASP A 20 -0.02 3.81 -7.83
C ASP A 20 1.31 4.46 -7.40
N ALA A 21 1.34 5.20 -6.29
CA ALA A 21 2.54 5.85 -5.81
C ALA A 21 3.70 4.87 -5.61
N THR A 22 4.88 5.34 -5.96
CA THR A 22 6.16 4.66 -5.79
C THR A 22 6.65 4.79 -4.35
N LEU A 23 7.64 3.96 -3.99
CA LEU A 23 8.30 4.07 -2.69
C LEU A 23 9.00 5.43 -2.51
N ASP A 24 9.55 6.00 -3.58
CA ASP A 24 10.25 7.29 -3.53
C ASP A 24 9.28 8.46 -3.32
N GLU A 25 8.08 8.40 -3.88
CA GLU A 25 7.01 9.35 -3.58
C GLU A 25 6.55 9.24 -2.12
N ALA A 26 6.46 8.01 -1.57
CA ALA A 26 6.10 7.80 -0.17
C ALA A 26 7.18 8.35 0.78
N LYS A 27 8.47 8.18 0.44
CA LYS A 27 9.59 8.79 1.19
C LYS A 27 9.53 10.32 1.14
N SER A 28 9.33 10.87 -0.05
CA SER A 28 9.19 12.32 -0.24
C SER A 28 8.04 12.88 0.60
N PHE A 29 6.94 12.13 0.73
CA PHE A 29 5.82 12.52 1.58
C PHE A 29 6.18 12.48 3.07
N CYS A 30 6.95 11.49 3.53
CA CYS A 30 7.50 11.48 4.89
C CYS A 30 8.44 12.67 5.15
N ASP A 31 9.24 13.08 4.17
CA ASP A 31 10.12 14.27 4.26
C ASP A 31 9.33 15.57 4.40
N ILE A 32 8.17 15.67 3.74
CA ILE A 32 7.28 16.82 3.86
C ILE A 32 6.60 16.86 5.24
N LEU A 33 6.17 15.70 5.75
CA LEU A 33 5.41 15.64 7.00
C LEU A 33 6.27 15.68 8.26
N ILE A 34 7.50 15.15 8.23
CA ILE A 34 8.42 15.12 9.37
C ILE A 34 9.42 16.28 9.23
N PRO A 35 9.29 17.37 10.02
CA PRO A 35 10.23 18.47 9.96
C PRO A 35 11.65 17.99 10.25
N PHE A 36 12.64 18.62 9.62
CA PHE A 36 14.05 18.24 9.73
C PHE A 36 14.54 18.10 11.18
N GLU A 37 14.10 19.01 12.06
CA GLU A 37 14.40 19.01 13.51
C GLU A 37 13.99 17.72 14.23
N TYR A 38 13.04 17.00 13.66
CA TYR A 38 12.47 15.77 14.21
C TYR A 38 12.91 14.53 13.43
N LYS A 39 13.64 14.65 12.31
CA LYS A 39 13.99 13.51 11.45
C LYS A 39 14.76 12.41 12.18
N GLU A 40 15.77 12.77 12.97
CA GLU A 40 16.55 11.79 13.73
C GLU A 40 15.72 11.09 14.81
N SER A 41 14.85 11.84 15.51
CA SER A 41 13.99 11.31 16.58
C SER A 41 12.82 10.44 16.08
N TYR A 42 12.48 10.58 14.80
CA TYR A 42 11.30 9.95 14.19
C TYR A 42 11.63 9.11 12.95
N SER A 43 12.92 8.79 12.72
CA SER A 43 13.37 7.90 11.65
C SER A 43 12.65 6.55 11.70
N TRP A 44 12.47 5.99 12.90
CA TRP A 44 11.72 4.74 13.12
C TRP A 44 10.26 4.83 12.63
N LEU A 45 9.62 6.00 12.75
CA LEU A 45 8.23 6.20 12.36
C LEU A 45 8.11 6.27 10.84
N GLU A 46 9.08 6.91 10.19
CA GLU A 46 9.23 6.91 8.73
C GLU A 46 9.44 5.48 8.21
N GLU A 47 10.40 4.73 8.76
CA GLU A 47 10.69 3.34 8.37
C GLU A 47 9.45 2.44 8.50
N GLN A 48 8.73 2.53 9.61
CA GLN A 48 7.50 1.75 9.82
C GLN A 48 6.40 2.11 8.82
N SER A 49 6.27 3.39 8.48
CA SER A 49 5.24 3.86 7.55
C SER A 49 5.53 3.39 6.12
N LEU A 50 6.81 3.41 5.72
CA LEU A 50 7.26 2.89 4.43
C LEU A 50 7.13 1.37 4.36
N ALA A 51 7.49 0.64 5.42
CA ALA A 51 7.31 -0.81 5.48
C ALA A 51 5.82 -1.20 5.36
N TRP A 52 4.94 -0.47 6.06
CA TRP A 52 3.50 -0.67 5.95
C TRP A 52 2.98 -0.36 4.54
N PHE A 53 3.48 0.70 3.90
CA PHE A 53 3.12 1.06 2.53
C PHE A 53 3.46 -0.05 1.52
N ILE A 54 4.67 -0.60 1.60
CA ILE A 54 5.11 -1.72 0.76
C ILE A 54 4.21 -2.94 0.99
N TRP A 55 4.04 -3.35 2.25
CA TRP A 55 3.20 -4.48 2.61
C TRP A 55 1.75 -4.33 2.10
N LYS A 56 1.18 -3.12 2.21
CA LYS A 56 -0.17 -2.82 1.72
C LYS A 56 -0.27 -2.99 0.20
N LYS A 57 0.74 -2.58 -0.56
CA LYS A 57 0.79 -2.78 -2.03
C LYS A 57 0.89 -4.27 -2.38
N ASP A 58 1.77 -5.00 -1.71
CA ASP A 58 1.92 -6.45 -1.91
C ASP A 58 0.61 -7.21 -1.60
N MET A 59 -0.11 -6.81 -0.54
CA MET A 59 -1.40 -7.41 -0.21
C MET A 59 -2.46 -7.15 -1.28
N LYS A 60 -2.51 -5.94 -1.85
CA LYS A 60 -3.42 -5.64 -2.97
C LYS A 60 -3.09 -6.45 -4.20
N GLU A 61 -1.81 -6.59 -4.54
CA GLU A 61 -1.37 -7.41 -5.68
C GLU A 61 -1.75 -8.88 -5.50
N LYS A 62 -1.54 -9.44 -4.30
CA LYS A 62 -1.97 -10.82 -3.99
C LYS A 62 -3.49 -11.00 -4.07
N GLN A 63 -4.27 -10.01 -3.66
CA GLN A 63 -5.73 -10.05 -3.80
C GLN A 63 -6.15 -10.04 -5.27
N LEU A 64 -5.50 -9.25 -6.12
CA LEU A 64 -5.76 -9.22 -7.55
C LEU A 64 -5.41 -10.55 -8.23
N VAL A 65 -4.26 -11.15 -7.89
CA VAL A 65 -3.86 -12.46 -8.41
C VAL A 65 -4.85 -13.55 -8.01
N ASN A 66 -5.31 -13.56 -6.75
CA ASN A 66 -6.30 -14.52 -6.28
C ASN A 66 -7.65 -14.37 -6.99
N LEU A 67 -8.06 -13.13 -7.29
CA LEU A 67 -9.28 -12.89 -8.06
C LEU A 67 -9.15 -13.41 -9.50
N ALA A 68 -8.04 -13.12 -10.17
CA ALA A 68 -7.78 -13.60 -11.53
C ALA A 68 -7.75 -15.14 -11.62
N ASN A 69 -7.18 -15.81 -10.61
CA ASN A 69 -7.19 -17.27 -10.55
C ASN A 69 -8.61 -17.83 -10.33
N SER A 70 -9.44 -17.16 -9.53
CA SER A 70 -10.83 -17.56 -9.30
C SER A 70 -11.70 -17.41 -10.56
N GLU A 71 -11.45 -16.40 -11.40
CA GLU A 71 -12.18 -16.21 -12.66
C GLU A 71 -11.78 -17.28 -13.70
N HIS A 72 -10.51 -17.68 -13.73
CA HIS A 72 -10.03 -18.73 -14.64
C HIS A 72 -10.56 -20.12 -14.28
N GLU A 73 -10.77 -20.42 -13.00
CA GLU A 73 -11.43 -21.64 -12.56
C GLU A 73 -12.90 -21.69 -13.01
N ILE A 74 -13.63 -20.58 -12.97
CA ILE A 74 -15.05 -20.52 -13.38
C ILE A 74 -15.20 -20.77 -14.90
N GLU A 75 -14.36 -20.16 -15.73
CA GLU A 75 -14.37 -20.40 -17.19
C GLU A 75 -14.06 -21.86 -17.54
N SER A 76 -13.11 -22.50 -16.83
CA SER A 76 -12.77 -23.91 -17.06
C SER A 76 -13.96 -24.85 -16.86
N PHE A 77 -14.85 -24.58 -15.90
CA PHE A 77 -16.04 -25.41 -15.66
C PHE A 77 -17.19 -25.18 -16.66
N GLU A 78 -17.27 -24.01 -17.28
CA GLU A 78 -18.30 -23.71 -18.28
C GLU A 78 -17.97 -24.33 -19.65
N THR A 79 -16.68 -24.39 -20.01
CA THR A 79 -16.24 -25.00 -21.27
C THR A 79 -16.48 -26.52 -21.31
N ASP A 80 -16.34 -27.22 -20.18
CA ASP A 80 -16.58 -28.67 -20.09
C ASP A 80 -18.07 -29.07 -20.11
N ARG A 81 -19.00 -28.14 -19.82
CA ARG A 81 -20.45 -28.42 -19.94
C ARG A 81 -21.00 -28.27 -21.35
N ASN A 82 -20.24 -27.68 -22.28
CA ASN A 82 -20.69 -27.43 -23.65
C ASN A 82 -20.16 -28.47 -24.65
N ILE A 83 -19.45 -29.51 -24.17
CA ILE A 83 -18.96 -30.66 -24.94
C ILE A 83 -19.67 -31.95 -24.48
N MET A 84 -20.97 -31.87 -24.17
CA MET A 84 -21.82 -33.05 -23.96
C MET A 84 -23.15 -32.93 -24.70
#